data_AF-A0A835LXA4-F1
#
_entry.id   AF-A0A835LXA4-F1
#
_cell.length_a   1.000
_cell.length_b   1.000
_cell.length_c   1.000
_cell.angle_alpha   90.00
_cell.angle_beta   90.00
_cell.angle_gamma   90.00
#
_symmetry.space_group_name_H-M   'P 1'
#
loop_
_entity.id
_entity.type
_entity.pdbx_description
1 polymer ?
#
loop_
_entity_poly.entity_id
_entity_poly.type
_entity_poly.pdbx_seq_one_letter_code
_entity_poly.pdbx_strand_id
1 'polypeptide(L)'
;MGSGALFEKRPKKYDQDLLKQRSFKSQRTSQITLKAPDIVILQLLGCVHRKTAVSYRELEARKKRLNDLEKVYAEMALQKELQKKGKKRKLREDEIVCPTTGPVYKWRTERKR
;
A
#
# COMPACT_ATOMS: atom_id res chain seq x y z
N MET A 1 53.80 14.67 57.41
CA MET A 1 54.17 13.30 57.00
C MET A 1 53.12 12.87 55.98
N GLY A 2 53.44 12.93 54.68
CA GLY A 2 53.90 11.75 53.92
C GLY A 2 52.74 10.76 53.82
N SER A 3 52.07 10.55 52.70
CA SER A 3 52.55 10.07 51.39
C SER A 3 51.40 10.26 50.39
N GLY A 4 51.60 10.72 49.16
CA GLY A 4 52.26 9.95 48.12
C GLY A 4 51.19 9.52 47.11
N ALA A 5 51.21 10.18 45.94
CA ALA A 5 50.23 10.05 44.87
C ALA A 5 50.31 8.69 44.15
N LEU A 6 49.15 8.17 43.72
CA LEU A 6 49.02 7.29 42.56
C LEU A 6 47.77 7.68 41.77
N PHE A 7 47.84 8.84 41.10
CA PHE A 7 46.91 9.16 40.01
C PHE A 7 47.39 8.37 38.80
N GLU A 8 46.82 7.18 38.61
CA GLU A 8 47.16 6.29 37.51
C GLU A 8 46.74 6.95 36.19
N LYS A 9 47.71 7.60 35.54
CA LYS A 9 47.55 8.22 34.24
C LYS A 9 47.25 7.12 33.23
N ARG A 10 45.96 6.90 32.89
CA ARG A 10 45.62 6.12 31.70
C ARG A 10 46.29 6.78 30.49
N PRO A 11 47.12 6.06 29.73
CA PRO A 11 47.72 6.62 28.53
C PRO A 11 46.60 6.94 27.53
N LYS A 12 46.57 8.18 27.05
CA LYS A 12 45.77 8.55 25.87
C LYS A 12 46.31 7.70 24.72
N LYS A 13 45.60 6.63 24.35
CA LYS A 13 45.78 6.00 23.06
C LYS A 13 45.41 7.06 22.03
N TYR A 14 46.44 7.68 21.47
CA TYR A 14 46.30 8.41 20.23
C TYR A 14 45.94 7.35 19.18
N ASP A 15 44.66 7.24 18.86
CA ASP A 15 44.21 6.44 17.72
C ASP A 15 44.82 7.05 16.46
N GLN A 16 45.93 6.46 16.01
CA GLN A 16 46.53 6.75 14.70
C GLN A 16 45.58 6.41 13.54
N ASP A 17 44.43 5.80 13.82
CA ASP A 17 43.38 5.49 12.86
C ASP A 17 42.48 6.70 12.52
N LEU A 18 42.43 7.73 13.38
CA LEU A 18 41.66 8.96 13.10
C LEU A 18 42.34 9.90 12.09
N LEU A 19 43.63 9.69 11.80
CA LEU A 19 44.39 10.44 10.81
C LEU A 19 44.54 9.69 9.47
N LYS A 20 44.01 8.47 9.35
CA LYS A 20 43.97 7.69 8.09
C LYS A 20 42.59 7.56 7.45
N GLN A 21 41.56 8.21 7.99
CA GLN A 21 40.26 8.32 7.31
C GLN A 21 39.93 9.74 6.80
N ARG A 22 40.88 10.68 6.95
CA ARG A 22 40.86 12.00 6.30
C ARG A 22 41.55 12.02 4.92
N SER A 23 41.75 10.85 4.30
CA SER A 23 42.33 10.75 2.95
C SER A 23 41.53 9.88 1.98
N PHE A 24 40.23 9.70 2.20
CA PHE A 24 39.36 9.40 1.06
C PHE A 24 39.27 10.69 0.25
N LYS A 25 40.31 10.90 -0.57
CA LYS A 25 40.44 11.97 -1.54
C LYS A 25 39.08 12.08 -2.20
N SER A 26 38.41 13.20 -1.95
CA SER A 26 37.25 13.63 -2.71
C SER A 26 37.63 13.47 -4.17
N GLN A 27 37.18 12.37 -4.78
CA GLN A 27 37.20 12.26 -6.21
C GLN A 27 36.19 13.30 -6.63
N ARG A 28 36.72 14.47 -6.98
CA ARG A 28 36.04 15.52 -7.72
C ARG A 28 35.19 14.76 -8.74
N THR A 29 33.88 14.74 -8.54
CA THR A 29 32.97 14.14 -9.51
C THR A 29 33.28 14.87 -10.80
N SER A 30 34.00 14.18 -11.69
CA SER A 30 34.25 14.67 -13.04
C SER A 30 32.88 15.07 -13.55
N GLN A 31 32.70 16.34 -13.86
CA GLN A 31 31.40 16.87 -14.29
C GLN A 31 30.98 16.04 -15.52
N ILE A 32 30.11 15.05 -15.32
CA ILE A 32 29.58 14.23 -16.39
C ILE A 32 28.60 15.15 -17.10
N THR A 33 29.08 15.86 -18.11
CA THR A 33 28.24 16.60 -19.03
C THR A 33 27.50 15.56 -19.87
N LEU A 34 26.31 15.17 -19.41
CA LEU A 34 25.39 14.36 -20.21
C LEU A 34 25.17 15.09 -21.53
N LYS A 35 25.31 14.37 -22.65
CA LYS A 35 25.07 14.97 -23.97
C LYS A 35 23.58 15.30 -24.04
N ALA A 36 23.22 16.39 -24.74
CA ALA A 36 21.83 16.81 -24.94
C ALA A 36 20.84 15.66 -25.26
N PRO A 37 21.16 14.67 -26.13
CA PRO A 37 20.26 13.54 -26.38
C PRO A 37 19.99 12.66 -25.14
N ASP A 38 20.97 12.46 -24.26
CA ASP A 38 20.83 11.61 -23.06
C ASP A 38 19.88 12.26 -22.04
N ILE A 39 19.93 13.59 -21.90
CA ILE A 39 19.05 14.36 -21.02
C ILE A 39 17.59 14.25 -21.50
N VAL A 40 17.37 14.35 -22.81
CA VAL A 40 16.04 14.24 -23.42
C VAL A 40 15.48 12.82 -23.21
N ILE A 41 16.31 11.78 -23.37
CA ILE A 41 15.91 10.39 -23.13
C ILE A 41 15.53 10.17 -21.67
N LEU A 42 16.33 10.65 -20.70
CA LEU A 42 16.03 10.54 -19.28
C LEU A 42 14.73 11.26 -18.90
N GLN A 43 14.48 12.43 -19.49
CA GLN A 43 13.26 13.19 -19.26
C GLN A 43 12.02 12.52 -19.88
N LEU A 44 12.14 11.95 -21.08
CA LEU A 44 11.10 11.14 -21.71
C LEU A 44 10.79 9.90 -20.88
N LEU A 45 11.83 9.19 -20.42
CA LEU A 45 11.69 8.01 -19.58
C LEU A 45 10.96 8.35 -18.29
N GLY A 46 11.34 9.45 -17.61
CA GLY A 46 10.64 9.94 -16.43
C GLY A 46 9.19 10.37 -16.70
N CYS A 47 8.88 10.88 -17.90
CA CYS A 47 7.51 11.18 -18.32
C CYS A 47 6.68 9.90 -18.49
N VAL A 48 7.23 8.88 -19.17
CA VAL A 48 6.57 7.59 -19.37
C VAL A 48 6.30 6.91 -18.03
N HIS A 49 7.29 6.81 -17.15
CA HIS A 49 7.12 6.21 -15.82
C HIS A 49 6.01 6.90 -15.01
N ARG A 50 5.96 8.24 -15.03
CA ARG A 50 4.91 9.01 -14.36
C ARG A 50 3.53 8.72 -14.94
N LYS A 51 3.38 8.75 -16.27
CA LYS A 51 2.11 8.46 -16.94
C LYS A 51 1.64 7.03 -16.65
N THR A 52 2.54 6.06 -16.70
CA THR A 52 2.25 4.67 -16.38
C THR A 52 1.82 4.50 -14.92
N ALA A 53 2.53 5.11 -13.96
CA ALA A 53 2.17 5.07 -12.55
C ALA A 53 0.79 5.71 -12.29
N VAL A 54 0.49 6.84 -12.93
CA VAL A 54 -0.83 7.48 -12.86
C VAL A 54 -1.91 6.57 -13.42
N SER A 55 -1.69 5.97 -14.59
CA SER A 55 -2.65 5.05 -15.22
C SER A 55 -2.96 3.84 -14.34
N TYR A 56 -1.95 3.22 -13.72
CA TYR A 56 -2.18 2.10 -12.78
C TYR A 56 -2.96 2.54 -11.55
N ARG A 57 -2.66 3.71 -10.97
CA ARG A 57 -3.42 4.25 -9.83
C ARG A 57 -4.88 4.52 -10.20
N GLU A 58 -5.13 5.08 -11.38
CA GLU A 58 -6.48 5.32 -11.88
C GLU A 58 -7.25 4.02 -12.11
N LEU A 59 -6.58 3.00 -12.64
CA LEU A 59 -7.16 1.68 -12.87
C LEU A 59 -7.57 1.01 -11.56
N GLU A 60 -6.72 1.04 -10.54
CA GLU A 60 -7.06 0.53 -9.22
C GLU A 60 -8.20 1.33 -8.57
N ALA A 61 -8.22 2.66 -8.73
CA ALA A 61 -9.33 3.48 -8.28
C ALA A 61 -10.66 3.14 -9.01
N ARG A 62 -10.61 2.84 -10.32
CA ARG A 62 -11.78 2.39 -11.09
C ARG A 62 -12.29 1.04 -10.61
N LYS A 63 -11.39 0.06 -10.39
CA LYS A 63 -11.74 -1.25 -9.84
C LYS A 63 -12.40 -1.12 -8.47
N LYS A 64 -11.83 -0.30 -7.58
CA LYS A 64 -12.40 -0.04 -6.26
C LYS A 64 -13.83 0.52 -6.37
N ARG A 65 -14.04 1.56 -7.20
CA ARG A 65 -15.37 2.13 -7.42
C ARG A 65 -16.36 1.13 -7.99
N LEU A 66 -15.93 0.27 -8.92
CA LEU A 66 -16.77 -0.79 -9.47
C LEU A 66 -17.22 -1.75 -8.37
N ASN A 67 -16.29 -2.24 -7.55
CA ASN A 67 -16.61 -3.14 -6.44
C ASN A 67 -17.57 -2.50 -5.43
N ASP A 68 -17.39 -1.22 -5.12
CA ASP A 68 -18.28 -0.49 -4.22
C ASP A 68 -19.68 -0.34 -4.83
N LEU A 69 -19.78 -0.05 -6.13
CA LEU A 69 -21.05 0.03 -6.85
C LEU A 69 -21.75 -1.33 -6.96
N GLU A 70 -21.00 -2.41 -7.17
CA GLU A 70 -21.53 -3.76 -7.22
C GLU A 70 -22.19 -4.15 -5.89
N LYS A 71 -21.56 -3.81 -4.77
CA LYS A 71 -22.13 -4.02 -3.43
C LYS A 71 -23.44 -3.26 -3.25
N VAL A 72 -23.43 -1.95 -3.54
CA VAL A 72 -24.63 -1.11 -3.41
C VAL A 72 -25.76 -1.60 -4.32
N TYR A 73 -25.42 -2.00 -5.55
CA TYR A 73 -26.40 -2.56 -6.48
C TYR A 73 -26.99 -3.87 -5.97
N ALA A 74 -26.15 -4.79 -5.48
CA ALA A 74 -26.60 -6.06 -4.94
C ALA A 74 -27.54 -5.87 -3.72
N GLU A 75 -27.19 -4.96 -2.81
CA GLU A 75 -28.02 -4.60 -1.66
C GLU A 75 -29.35 -3.98 -2.09
N MET A 76 -29.32 -3.01 -3.00
CA MET A 76 -30.51 -2.35 -3.51
C MET A 76 -31.43 -3.31 -4.28
N ALA A 77 -30.85 -4.21 -5.08
CA ALA A 77 -31.59 -5.22 -5.81
C ALA A 77 -32.29 -6.18 -4.83
N LEU A 78 -31.58 -6.67 -3.82
CA LEU A 78 -32.17 -7.50 -2.76
C LEU A 78 -33.31 -6.75 -2.04
N GLN A 79 -33.10 -5.49 -1.65
CA GLN A 79 -34.13 -4.70 -0.99
C GLN A 79 -35.38 -4.52 -1.85
N LYS A 80 -35.21 -4.24 -3.15
CA LYS A 80 -36.31 -4.12 -4.12
C LYS A 80 -37.06 -5.44 -4.29
N GLU A 81 -36.34 -6.56 -4.40
CA GLU A 81 -36.96 -7.89 -4.44
C GLU A 81 -37.78 -8.16 -3.18
N LEU A 82 -37.23 -7.83 -2.00
CA LEU A 82 -37.93 -7.98 -0.74
C LEU A 82 -39.17 -7.08 -0.63
N GLN A 83 -39.23 -5.92 -1.30
CA GLN A 83 -40.43 -5.08 -1.27
C GLN A 83 -41.60 -5.64 -2.10
N LYS A 84 -41.37 -6.64 -2.95
CA LYS A 84 -42.43 -7.25 -3.76
C LYS A 84 -43.48 -7.96 -2.91
N LYS A 85 -44.71 -8.05 -3.46
CA LYS A 85 -45.83 -8.77 -2.84
C LYS A 85 -45.54 -10.28 -2.80
N GLY A 86 -45.86 -10.90 -1.67
CA GLY A 86 -45.70 -12.34 -1.45
C GLY A 86 -45.28 -12.62 -0.01
N LYS A 87 -45.61 -13.81 0.51
CA LYS A 87 -45.20 -14.22 1.85
C LYS A 87 -43.77 -14.75 1.81
N LYS A 88 -42.84 -14.08 2.48
CA LYS A 88 -41.43 -14.48 2.61
C LYS A 88 -41.01 -14.63 4.06
N ARG A 89 -39.97 -15.41 4.32
CA ARG A 89 -39.32 -15.50 5.63
C ARG A 89 -37.80 -15.45 5.50
N LYS A 90 -37.13 -14.93 6.53
CA LYS A 90 -35.68 -15.03 6.70
C LYS A 90 -35.31 -16.46 7.11
N LEU A 91 -34.28 -17.03 6.49
CA LEU A 91 -33.73 -18.33 6.86
C LEU A 91 -32.82 -18.17 8.09
N ARG A 92 -32.79 -19.19 8.96
CA ARG A 92 -31.79 -19.31 10.03
C ARG A 92 -30.48 -19.88 9.49
N GLU A 93 -29.40 -19.69 10.23
CA GLU A 93 -28.05 -20.15 9.86
C GLU A 93 -28.01 -21.66 9.58
N ASP A 94 -28.69 -22.48 10.38
CA ASP A 94 -28.76 -23.93 10.20
C ASP A 94 -29.46 -24.38 8.90
N GLU A 95 -30.28 -23.52 8.32
CA GLU A 95 -31.01 -23.80 7.07
C GLU A 95 -30.20 -23.39 5.81
N ILE A 96 -29.06 -22.72 5.99
CA ILE A 96 -28.24 -22.20 4.89
C ILE A 96 -27.22 -23.27 4.47
N VAL A 97 -27.46 -23.90 3.32
CA VAL A 97 -26.57 -24.94 2.76
C VAL A 97 -25.24 -24.35 2.27
N CYS A 98 -25.28 -23.16 1.66
CA CYS A 98 -24.08 -22.47 1.19
C CYS A 98 -23.80 -21.25 2.07
N PRO A 99 -22.72 -21.26 2.87
CA PRO A 99 -22.42 -20.16 3.78
C PRO A 99 -22.34 -18.85 3.00
N THR A 100 -23.19 -17.91 3.41
CA THR A 100 -23.32 -16.59 2.80
C THR A 100 -23.12 -15.56 3.89
N THR A 101 -22.46 -14.45 3.57
CA THR A 101 -22.14 -13.38 4.54
C THR A 101 -23.35 -12.54 4.97
N GLY A 102 -24.49 -12.70 4.29
CA GLY A 102 -25.69 -11.89 4.49
C GLY A 102 -26.96 -12.72 4.70
N PRO A 103 -28.06 -12.05 5.09
CA PRO A 103 -29.33 -12.71 5.37
C PRO A 103 -29.96 -13.29 4.09
N VAL A 104 -30.39 -14.55 4.15
CA VAL A 104 -31.07 -15.23 3.03
C VAL A 104 -32.58 -15.30 3.29
N TYR A 105 -33.37 -15.09 2.24
CA TYR A 105 -34.83 -15.12 2.31
C TYR A 105 -35.40 -16.18 1.37
N LYS A 106 -36.46 -16.86 1.81
CA LYS A 106 -37.21 -17.83 1.00
C LYS A 106 -38.65 -17.36 0.85
N TRP A 107 -39.13 -17.29 -0.39
CA TRP A 107 -40.53 -17.06 -0.72
C TRP A 107 -41.34 -18.33 -0.44
N ARG A 108 -42.53 -18.17 0.14
CA ARG A 108 -43.51 -19.27 0.16
C ARG A 108 -44.06 -19.44 -1.25
N THR A 109 -44.14 -20.70 -1.68
CA THR A 109 -44.83 -21.08 -2.91
C THR A 109 -46.31 -20.78 -2.77
N GLU A 110 -46.76 -19.71 -3.41
CA GLU A 110 -48.15 -19.26 -3.44
C GLU A 110 -48.59 -19.23 -4.89
N ARG A 111 -49.74 -19.83 -5.20
CA ARG A 111 -50.24 -19.87 -6.58
C ARG A 111 -50.69 -18.46 -6.98
N LYS A 112 -50.30 -18.01 -8.17
CA LYS A 112 -50.85 -16.81 -8.78
C LYS A 112 -52.35 -17.03 -8.95
N ARG A 113 -53.15 -16.14 -8.37
CA ARG A 113 -54.58 -16.00 -8.65
C ARG A 113 -54.77 -14.96 -9.73
#